data_AF-A0A378X4G5-F1
#
_entry.id   AF-A0A378X4G5-F1
#
_cell.length_a   1.000
_cell.length_b   1.000
_cell.length_c   1.000
_cell.angle_alpha   90.00
_cell.angle_beta   90.00
_cell.angle_gamma   90.00
#
_symmetry.space_group_name_H-M   'P 1'
#
loop_
_entity.id
_entity.type
_entity.pdbx_description
1 polymer ?
#
loop_
_entity_poly.entity_id
_entity_poly.type
_entity_poly.pdbx_seq_one_letter_code
_entity_poly.pdbx_strand_id
1 'polypeptide(L)'
;MTGEGRFAPTEHLASEAVVAYVDGELRMNAYLRAAEHLSRCPECAAEVEAQQQARVALRRAAQMQISAPTDLQDTLSRIPLADLTGSSTDNMSRGASFLGLRADSFRFASSSNREMGFESRRWTGWWRK
;
A
#
# COMPACT_ATOMS: atom_id res chain seq x y z
N MET A 1 24.07 25.04 -6.06
CA MET A 1 23.86 23.83 -5.23
C MET A 1 23.54 24.30 -3.82
N THR A 2 22.27 24.55 -3.49
CA THR A 2 21.76 24.67 -2.11
C THR A 2 20.23 24.69 -2.20
N GLY A 3 19.64 23.51 -2.40
CA GLY A 3 18.22 23.27 -2.14
C GLY A 3 18.07 22.79 -0.70
N GLU A 4 18.49 23.61 0.26
CA GLU A 4 18.17 23.38 1.66
C GLU A 4 16.74 23.85 1.86
N GLY A 5 15.81 22.90 1.75
CA GLY A 5 14.43 23.05 2.23
C GLY A 5 14.44 23.25 3.75
N ARG A 6 14.88 24.42 4.19
CA ARG A 6 14.60 24.93 5.52
C ARG A 6 13.13 25.31 5.51
N PHE A 7 12.30 24.39 6.00
CA PHE A 7 10.96 24.73 6.48
C PHE A 7 11.08 26.00 7.31
N ALA A 8 10.46 27.10 6.88
CA ALA A 8 10.28 28.28 7.71
C ALA A 8 9.10 27.97 8.63
N PRO A 9 9.33 27.60 9.90
CA PRO A 9 8.31 27.12 10.79
C PRO A 9 7.71 28.33 11.50
N THR A 10 6.44 28.60 11.26
CA THR A 10 5.62 29.17 12.33
C THR A 10 4.73 28.02 12.80
N GLU A 11 5.17 27.43 13.91
CA GLU A 11 4.47 26.53 14.85
C GLU A 11 3.86 25.19 14.40
N HIS A 12 3.66 24.89 13.12
CA HIS A 12 3.02 23.63 12.67
C HIS A 12 3.85 22.81 11.65
N LEU A 13 3.50 21.52 11.51
CA LEU A 13 4.02 20.69 10.41
C LEU A 13 3.56 21.25 9.06
N ALA A 14 4.42 21.16 8.06
CA ALA A 14 4.03 21.46 6.69
C ALA A 14 3.01 20.41 6.19
N SER A 15 2.06 20.84 5.34
CA SER A 15 0.99 19.98 4.83
C SER A 15 1.53 18.72 4.14
N GLU A 16 2.61 18.85 3.37
CA GLU A 16 3.30 17.72 2.73
C GLU A 16 3.91 16.74 3.75
N ALA A 17 4.34 17.22 4.91
CA ALA A 17 4.86 16.37 5.97
C ALA A 17 3.74 15.59 6.67
N VAL A 18 2.55 16.19 6.81
CA VAL A 18 1.36 15.50 7.33
C VAL A 18 0.94 14.37 6.40
N VAL A 19 0.87 14.62 5.09
CA VAL A 19 0.55 13.59 4.08
C VAL A 19 1.57 12.45 4.10
N ALA A 20 2.86 12.79 4.04
CA ALA A 20 3.92 11.79 4.09
C ALA A 20 3.93 10.98 5.39
N TYR A 21 3.51 11.58 6.52
CA TYR A 21 3.37 10.88 7.79
C TYR A 21 2.21 9.87 7.75
N VAL A 22 1.04 10.27 7.24
CA VAL A 22 -0.16 9.43 7.13
C VAL A 22 0.06 8.25 6.18
N ASP A 23 0.77 8.48 5.08
CA ASP A 23 1.08 7.44 4.10
C ASP A 23 2.27 6.56 4.50
N GLY A 24 3.04 6.95 5.50
CA GLY A 24 4.20 6.20 5.99
C GLY A 24 5.45 6.36 5.11
N GLU A 25 5.53 7.45 4.34
CA GLU A 25 6.62 7.73 3.39
C GLU A 25 7.78 8.50 4.03
N LEU A 26 7.65 8.94 5.28
CA LEU A 26 8.72 9.60 6.01
C LEU A 26 9.84 8.61 6.40
N ARG A 27 11.09 9.04 6.21
CA ARG A 27 12.26 8.35 6.80
C ARG A 27 12.18 8.37 8.32
N MET A 28 12.75 7.35 8.98
CA MET A 28 12.68 7.14 10.44
C MET A 28 12.93 8.42 11.28
N ASN A 29 13.99 9.17 11.00
CA ASN A 29 14.30 10.40 11.76
C ASN A 29 13.28 11.52 11.56
N ALA A 30 12.64 11.62 10.39
CA ALA A 30 11.58 12.58 10.14
C ALA A 30 10.28 12.12 10.80
N TYR A 31 10.00 10.82 10.76
CA TYR A 31 8.85 10.20 11.41
C TYR A 31 8.86 10.45 12.93
N LEU A 32 10.00 10.21 13.62
CA LEU A 32 10.09 10.43 15.06
C LEU A 32 9.84 11.89 15.46
N ARG A 33 10.38 12.85 14.70
CA ARG A 33 10.16 14.28 14.94
C ARG A 33 8.70 14.68 14.70
N ALA A 34 8.08 14.14 13.65
CA ALA A 34 6.66 14.35 13.39
C ALA A 34 5.81 13.76 14.52
N ALA A 35 6.08 12.53 14.96
CA ALA A 35 5.36 11.88 16.06
C ALA A 35 5.48 12.67 17.38
N GLU A 36 6.68 13.15 17.72
CA GLU A 36 6.88 14.01 18.89
C GLU A 36 6.07 15.31 18.78
N HIS A 37 6.05 15.94 17.60
CA HIS A 37 5.25 17.14 17.39
C HIS A 37 3.75 16.88 17.52
N LEU A 38 3.24 15.80 16.94
CA LEU A 38 1.82 15.42 17.02
C LEU A 38 1.37 15.18 18.47
N SER A 39 2.27 14.72 19.34
CA SER A 39 1.97 14.57 20.78
C SER A 39 1.81 15.90 21.51
N ARG A 40 2.32 17.00 20.96
CA ARG A 40 2.33 18.34 21.58
C ARG A 40 1.39 19.33 20.88
N CYS A 41 1.09 19.13 19.61
CA CYS A 41 0.26 20.01 18.80
C CYS A 41 -1.04 19.32 18.39
N PRO A 42 -2.19 19.69 19.00
CA PRO A 42 -3.48 19.07 18.68
C PRO A 42 -3.99 19.43 17.28
N GLU A 43 -3.59 20.58 16.73
CA GLU A 43 -4.01 21.01 15.38
C GLU A 43 -3.42 20.11 14.30
N CYS A 44 -2.11 19.82 14.37
CA CYS A 44 -1.49 18.87 13.46
C CYS A 44 -2.03 17.45 13.66
N ALA A 45 -2.41 17.06 14.88
CA ALA A 45 -3.08 15.78 15.12
C ALA A 45 -4.45 15.71 14.43
N ALA A 46 -5.24 16.79 14.49
CA ALA A 46 -6.52 16.88 13.80
C ALA A 46 -6.37 16.81 12.28
N GLU A 47 -5.33 17.42 11.70
CA GLU A 47 -5.03 17.32 10.27
C GLU A 47 -4.68 15.87 9.86
N VAL A 48 -3.87 15.18 10.67
CA VAL A 48 -3.54 13.76 10.47
C VAL A 48 -4.81 12.90 10.48
N GLU A 49 -5.71 13.13 11.44
CA GLU A 49 -6.98 12.40 11.53
C GLU A 49 -7.89 12.67 10.31
N ALA A 50 -8.01 13.93 9.89
CA ALA A 50 -8.80 14.29 8.71
C ALA A 50 -8.28 13.60 7.44
N GLN A 51 -6.95 13.55 7.26
CA GLN A 51 -6.35 12.85 6.12
C GLN A 51 -6.53 11.33 6.21
N GLN A 52 -6.42 10.74 7.40
CA GLN A 52 -6.70 9.31 7.60
C GLN A 52 -8.16 8.97 7.26
N GLN A 53 -9.11 9.80 7.69
CA GLN A 53 -10.53 9.63 7.35
C GLN A 53 -10.76 9.71 5.83
N ALA A 54 -10.14 10.67 5.16
CA ALA A 54 -10.18 10.77 3.70
C ALA A 54 -9.63 9.51 3.02
N ARG A 55 -8.47 9.01 3.48
CA ARG A 55 -7.85 7.77 2.97
C ARG A 55 -8.78 6.56 3.13
N VAL A 56 -9.43 6.42 4.30
CA VAL A 56 -10.40 5.34 4.55
C VAL A 56 -11.61 5.46 3.64
N ALA A 57 -12.16 6.67 3.47
CA ALA A 57 -13.28 6.91 2.59
C ALA A 57 -12.97 6.52 1.14
N LEU A 58 -11.79 6.92 0.63
CA LEU A 58 -11.33 6.55 -0.71
C LEU A 58 -11.17 5.05 -0.88
N ARG A 59 -10.54 4.37 0.09
CA ARG A 59 -10.39 2.91 0.06
C ARG A 59 -11.73 2.18 0.06
N ARG A 60 -12.69 2.64 0.86
CA ARG A 60 -14.05 2.06 0.90
C ARG A 60 -14.77 2.24 -0.44
N ALA A 61 -14.71 3.43 -1.03
CA ALA A 61 -15.31 3.69 -2.34
C ALA A 61 -14.67 2.83 -3.44
N ALA A 62 -13.34 2.71 -3.44
CA ALA A 62 -12.62 1.86 -4.40
C ALA A 62 -12.99 0.39 -4.25
N GLN A 63 -13.13 -0.12 -3.02
CA GLN A 63 -13.51 -1.52 -2.76
C GLN A 63 -14.92 -1.85 -3.28
N MET A 64 -15.84 -0.88 -3.27
CA MET A 64 -17.19 -1.07 -3.83
C MET A 64 -17.19 -1.08 -5.36
N GLN A 65 -16.23 -0.41 -6.00
CA GLN A 65 -16.14 -0.28 -7.46
C GLN A 65 -15.26 -1.36 -8.10
N ILE A 66 -14.29 -1.89 -7.35
CA ILE A 66 -13.28 -2.83 -7.84
C ILE A 66 -13.44 -4.15 -7.08
N SER A 67 -14.20 -5.07 -7.68
CA SER A 67 -14.24 -6.46 -7.23
C SER A 67 -13.29 -7.30 -8.07
N ALA A 68 -12.59 -8.24 -7.43
CA ALA A 68 -11.79 -9.22 -8.15
C ALA A 68 -12.72 -10.07 -9.04
N PRO A 69 -12.32 -10.40 -10.29
CA PRO A 69 -13.09 -11.32 -11.12
C PRO A 69 -13.29 -12.67 -10.40
N THR A 70 -14.49 -13.26 -10.50
CA THR A 70 -14.84 -14.54 -9.85
C THR A 70 -13.87 -15.65 -10.24
N ASP A 71 -13.41 -15.69 -11.50
CA ASP A 71 -12.46 -16.68 -12.00
C ASP A 71 -11.10 -16.61 -11.29
N LEU A 72 -10.63 -15.39 -10.99
CA LEU A 72 -9.41 -15.17 -10.23
C LEU A 72 -9.60 -15.63 -8.79
N GLN A 73 -10.75 -15.35 -8.19
CA GLN A 73 -11.07 -15.80 -6.84
C GLN A 73 -11.11 -17.33 -6.75
N ASP A 74 -11.76 -18.02 -7.69
CA ASP A 74 -11.78 -19.49 -7.76
C ASP A 74 -10.36 -20.05 -7.91
N THR A 75 -9.56 -19.46 -8.80
CA THR A 75 -8.17 -19.90 -9.03
C THR A 75 -7.32 -19.71 -7.77
N LEU A 76 -7.41 -18.57 -7.09
CA LEU A 76 -6.70 -18.32 -5.83
C LEU A 76 -7.15 -19.26 -4.71
N SER A 77 -8.44 -19.63 -4.66
CA SER A 77 -8.97 -20.54 -3.64
C SER A 77 -8.40 -21.97 -3.73
N ARG A 78 -7.86 -22.35 -4.89
CA ARG A 78 -7.28 -23.68 -5.15
C ARG A 78 -5.79 -23.76 -4.85
N ILE A 79 -5.14 -22.64 -4.50
CA ILE A 79 -3.73 -22.64 -4.11
C ILE A 79 -3.60 -23.40 -2.78
N PRO A 80 -2.90 -24.54 -2.75
CA PRO A 80 -2.70 -25.26 -1.50
C PRO A 80 -1.84 -24.40 -0.57
N LEU A 81 -2.42 -23.96 0.55
CA LEU A 81 -1.66 -23.39 1.66
C LEU A 81 -0.97 -24.56 2.35
N ALA A 82 0.22 -24.93 1.87
CA ALA A 82 1.07 -25.88 2.59
C ALA A 82 1.26 -25.35 4.02
N ASP A 83 1.01 -26.20 5.01
CA ASP A 83 1.01 -25.87 6.44
C ASP A 83 2.25 -25.04 6.81
N LEU A 84 2.07 -23.72 6.92
CA LEU A 84 3.07 -22.81 7.50
C LEU A 84 3.16 -22.98 9.03
N THR A 85 2.35 -23.88 9.59
CA THR A 85 2.27 -24.18 11.02
C THR A 85 3.25 -25.30 11.39
N GLY A 86 4.52 -25.12 11.03
CA GLY A 86 5.63 -25.92 11.56
C GLY A 86 5.86 -25.58 13.04
N SER A 87 5.02 -26.10 13.91
CA SER A 87 5.31 -26.25 15.34
C SER A 87 6.57 -27.09 15.52
N SER A 88 7.40 -26.66 16.47
CA SER A 88 8.42 -27.44 17.19
C SER A 88 9.76 -27.73 16.51
N THR A 89 10.74 -26.96 16.99
CA THR A 89 12.01 -27.43 17.59
C THR A 89 12.83 -28.50 16.86
N ASP A 90 14.08 -28.09 16.62
CA ASP A 90 15.28 -28.91 16.60
C ASP A 90 15.78 -29.45 15.26
N ASN A 91 17.01 -29.02 14.99
CA ASN A 91 18.11 -29.75 14.38
C ASN A 91 18.66 -29.11 13.10
N MET A 92 19.87 -28.59 13.27
CA MET A 92 20.72 -28.05 12.22
C MET A 92 21.10 -29.14 11.21
N SER A 93 21.23 -28.73 9.95
CA SER A 93 21.85 -29.45 8.83
C SER A 93 21.14 -30.70 8.31
N ARG A 94 20.44 -30.55 7.17
CA ARG A 94 20.78 -31.20 5.88
C ARG A 94 19.70 -30.87 4.85
N GLY A 95 20.14 -30.64 3.61
CA GLY A 95 19.29 -30.24 2.50
C GLY A 95 18.04 -31.09 2.35
N ALA A 96 16.93 -30.42 2.09
CA ALA A 96 15.73 -31.03 1.57
C ALA A 96 15.35 -30.27 0.31
N SER A 97 15.58 -30.95 -0.81
CA SER A 97 15.05 -30.71 -2.14
C SER A 97 13.85 -29.77 -2.16
N PHE A 98 14.04 -28.58 -2.74
CA PHE A 98 12.96 -27.75 -3.25
C PHE A 98 12.04 -28.65 -4.08
N LEU A 99 10.85 -28.91 -3.54
CA LEU A 99 9.99 -30.03 -3.84
C LEU A 99 9.72 -30.16 -5.36
N GLY A 100 9.96 -31.36 -5.89
CA GLY A 100 9.71 -31.74 -7.28
C GLY A 100 8.23 -31.76 -7.66
N LEU A 101 7.62 -30.58 -7.76
CA LEU A 101 6.33 -30.35 -8.40
C LEU A 101 6.58 -29.66 -9.74
N ARG A 102 5.98 -30.20 -10.81
CA ARG A 102 6.09 -29.70 -12.19
C ARG A 102 5.97 -28.18 -12.22
N ALA A 103 7.04 -27.51 -12.60
CA ALA A 103 7.06 -26.13 -13.03
C ALA A 103 6.41 -26.00 -14.42
N ASP A 104 5.16 -26.41 -14.56
CA ASP A 104 4.38 -26.21 -15.77
C ASP A 104 2.96 -25.83 -15.36
N SER A 105 2.72 -24.52 -15.28
CA SER A 105 1.47 -23.83 -15.68
C SER A 105 1.29 -22.50 -14.92
N PHE A 106 2.20 -21.56 -15.10
CA PHE A 106 1.82 -20.14 -15.11
C PHE A 106 1.80 -19.67 -16.56
N ARG A 107 0.91 -20.27 -17.38
CA ARG A 107 0.47 -19.58 -18.59
C ARG A 107 -0.63 -18.62 -18.18
N PHE A 108 -0.25 -17.35 -18.04
CA PHE A 108 -1.21 -16.27 -18.18
C PHE A 108 -1.76 -16.39 -19.61
N ALA A 109 -2.96 -16.96 -19.75
CA ALA A 109 -3.68 -16.93 -20.99
C ALA A 109 -4.01 -15.45 -21.27
N SER A 110 -3.12 -14.81 -22.03
CA SER A 110 -3.39 -13.55 -22.69
C SER A 110 -4.48 -13.82 -23.73
N SER A 111 -5.74 -13.81 -23.29
CA SER A 111 -6.86 -13.71 -24.19
C SER A 111 -6.88 -12.29 -24.73
N SER A 112 -6.21 -12.12 -25.86
CA SER A 112 -6.39 -10.95 -26.70
C SER A 112 -7.85 -10.90 -27.17
N ASN A 113 -8.42 -9.70 -27.05
CA ASN A 113 -9.65 -9.23 -27.67
C ASN A 113 -10.98 -9.45 -26.92
N ARG A 114 -11.23 -8.58 -25.94
CA ARG A 114 -12.53 -7.93 -25.78
C ARG A 114 -12.29 -6.44 -25.65
N GLU A 115 -12.77 -5.68 -26.62
CA GLU A 115 -12.90 -4.23 -26.56
C GLU A 115 -13.74 -3.87 -25.33
N MET A 116 -13.07 -3.58 -24.23
CA MET A 116 -13.64 -2.83 -23.12
C MET A 116 -13.12 -1.41 -23.28
N GLY A 117 -13.94 -0.54 -23.84
CA GLY A 117 -13.76 0.89 -23.79
C GLY A 117 -13.82 1.36 -22.33
N PHE A 118 -12.72 1.18 -21.61
CA PHE A 118 -12.49 1.84 -20.34
C PHE A 118 -12.13 3.28 -20.71
N GLU A 119 -13.05 4.22 -20.51
CA GLU A 119 -12.81 5.65 -20.73
C GLU A 119 -11.76 6.17 -19.74
N SER A 120 -10.49 5.84 -20.03
CA SER A 120 -9.27 6.21 -19.32
C SER A 120 -8.97 7.72 -19.39
N ARG A 121 -9.86 8.51 -20.03
CA ARG A 121 -9.65 9.93 -20.31
C ARG A 121 -10.25 10.88 -19.27
N ARG A 122 -10.99 10.38 -18.27
CA ARG A 122 -11.66 11.24 -17.28
C ARG A 122 -10.80 11.59 -16.05
N TRP A 123 -9.74 10.84 -15.76
CA TRP A 123 -8.96 11.00 -14.53
C TRP A 123 -7.76 11.96 -14.66
N THR A 124 -7.35 12.39 -15.86
CA THR A 124 -6.18 13.28 -16.03
C THR A 124 -6.46 14.76 -15.76
N GLY A 125 -7.70 15.13 -15.39
CA GLY A 125 -8.12 16.54 -15.26
C GLY A 125 -8.17 17.09 -13.84
N TRP A 126 -8.18 16.25 -12.80
CA TRP A 126 -8.51 16.70 -11.44
C TRP A 126 -7.34 17.38 -10.70
N TRP A 127 -6.09 17.12 -11.11
CA TRP A 127 -4.87 17.60 -10.44
C TRP A 127 -4.26 18.87 -11.06
N ARG A 128 -4.92 19.47 -12.07
CA ARG A 128 -4.48 20.72 -12.70
C ARG A 128 -5.47 21.83 -12.40
N LYS A 129 -5.55 22.26 -11.15
CA LYS A 129 -5.95 23.62 -10.81
C LYS A 129 -5.35 24.03 -9.47
#